data_AF-A0A443I7T6-F1
#
_entry.id   AF-A0A443I7T6-F1
#
_cell.length_a   1.000
_cell.length_b   1.000
_cell.length_c   1.000
_cell.angle_alpha   90.00
_cell.angle_beta   90.00
_cell.angle_gamma   90.00
#
_symmetry.space_group_name_H-M   'P 1'
#
loop_
_entity.id
_entity.type
_entity.pdbx_description
1 polymer ?
#
loop_
_entity_poly.entity_id
_entity_poly.type
_entity_poly.pdbx_seq_one_letter_code
_entity_poly.pdbx_strand_id
1 'polypeptide(L)'
;MFEHIRPSEEEMEINTRSAQHVPGSIEPVDVQNLLAAIATIEGRDKLQIPAERTIKANPELSNPLCSPTSYPWRVARVLDSLSSLLVSKPSREVIATALRVDENAKTIEFFLAANDDVSSKTSSHLEWIWGTMRQISSRYREAYSNPTQNSPTHNIKDENLVRQFNSFSRRCVEFTASKIRKRVNGGFGHFQKINRSDFGENHPFRHIIHTIVALETITREGAPHWEQKPVDDATWEMLLHLLRMCQRSINDFLKNGAFTPDELLRVNHFPKWESYLRKIAGVMNNVDILIKAAISPRCERLFGLKFKLYALPAISSRSIYIPQTPKDWETVLEKALSARNRNDAGGLESQPKVMNMSVINNDTAYMAQQALSRDLVVHCETKILLHIAQSERENPRLTKAYSYVGVSKLSCQGCHCFFLAYNRIHDTRYYTRGTHGKSYWPWQFPQNFSRSQETAVCMYHIVARRWVDSYDGYVTEKVHFGPDSTAASQTSQTVTWEKDKRIHDKVEELIRKVNNLE
;
A
#
# COMPACT_ATOMS: atom_id res chain seq x y z
N MET A 1 56.80 -7.62 -7.31
CA MET A 1 56.66 -6.22 -7.74
C MET A 1 55.23 -6.02 -8.21
N PHE A 2 54.30 -5.86 -7.26
CA PHE A 2 52.94 -5.28 -7.36
C PHE A 2 52.39 -5.32 -5.94
N GLU A 3 52.80 -4.33 -5.14
CA GLU A 3 52.19 -4.07 -3.84
C GLU A 3 50.78 -3.53 -4.08
N HIS A 4 49.78 -4.24 -3.55
CA HIS A 4 48.46 -3.68 -3.36
C HIS A 4 48.55 -2.65 -2.24
N ILE A 5 48.69 -1.38 -2.62
CA ILE A 5 48.45 -0.23 -1.75
C ILE A 5 47.00 -0.35 -1.26
N ARG A 6 46.81 -0.70 0.02
CA ARG A 6 45.56 -0.42 0.72
C ARG A 6 45.53 1.09 0.96
N PRO A 7 44.43 1.80 0.63
CA PRO A 7 44.30 3.21 1.01
C PRO A 7 44.44 3.33 2.52
N SER A 8 45.17 4.32 3.01
CA SER A 8 45.29 4.60 4.44
C SER A 8 43.94 5.04 4.99
N GLU A 9 43.68 4.82 6.29
CA GLU A 9 42.48 5.30 6.99
C GLU A 9 42.33 6.84 6.96
N GLU A 10 43.36 7.56 6.52
CA GLU A 10 43.36 9.02 6.30
C GLU A 10 42.79 9.43 4.93
N GLU A 11 42.71 8.55 3.92
CA GLU A 11 42.25 8.91 2.56
C GLU A 11 40.73 8.86 2.36
N MET A 12 39.96 8.55 3.41
CA MET A 12 38.50 8.53 3.36
C MET A 12 37.87 9.53 4.34
N GLU A 13 38.45 10.73 4.41
CA GLU A 13 37.73 11.88 4.96
C GLU A 13 36.47 12.08 4.09
N ILE A 14 35.33 11.61 4.59
CA ILE A 14 34.06 11.75 3.89
C ILE A 14 33.85 13.25 3.70
N ASN A 15 33.98 13.71 2.45
CA ASN A 15 33.72 15.09 2.08
C ASN A 15 32.25 15.39 2.40
N THR A 16 32.02 15.95 3.57
CA THR A 16 30.70 16.25 4.09
C THR A 16 30.42 17.74 3.99
N ARG A 17 29.16 18.08 3.73
CA ARG A 17 28.71 19.47 3.68
C ARG A 17 27.43 19.63 4.47
N SER A 18 27.43 20.55 5.42
CA SER A 18 26.19 20.95 6.12
C SER A 18 25.23 21.60 5.13
N ALA A 19 23.93 21.36 5.31
CA ALA A 19 22.93 22.02 4.47
C ALA A 19 23.05 23.53 4.67
N GLN A 20 23.29 24.26 3.59
CA GLN A 20 23.20 25.71 3.62
C GLN A 20 21.74 26.12 3.85
N HIS A 21 21.55 27.31 4.43
CA HIS A 21 20.21 27.88 4.52
C HIS A 21 19.67 28.09 3.10
N VAL A 22 18.76 27.22 2.65
CA VAL A 22 18.07 27.40 1.38
C VAL A 22 16.99 28.47 1.61
N PRO A 23 17.14 29.69 1.05
CA PRO A 23 16.19 30.77 1.26
C PRO A 23 14.84 30.41 0.61
N GLY A 24 13.76 30.88 1.22
CA GLY A 24 12.41 30.80 0.65
C GLY A 24 11.45 29.88 1.41
N SER A 25 10.15 30.15 1.23
CA SER A 25 9.08 29.28 1.71
C SER A 25 9.11 27.93 0.99
N ILE A 26 8.61 26.90 1.67
CA ILE A 26 8.30 25.63 1.02
C ILE A 26 7.01 25.83 0.22
N GLU A 27 7.07 25.50 -1.06
CA GLU A 27 5.98 25.59 -2.03
C GLU A 27 5.50 24.19 -2.46
N PRO A 28 4.28 24.06 -3.02
CA PRO A 28 3.76 22.79 -3.54
C PRO A 28 4.68 22.08 -4.53
N VAL A 29 5.43 22.84 -5.35
CA VAL A 29 6.40 22.30 -6.30
C VAL A 29 7.58 21.62 -5.61
N ASP A 30 7.97 22.06 -4.40
CA ASP A 30 9.05 21.42 -3.64
C ASP A 30 8.66 20.01 -3.19
N VAL A 31 7.40 19.81 -2.79
CA VAL A 31 6.88 18.48 -2.44
C VAL A 31 6.96 17.55 -3.64
N GLN A 32 6.57 18.04 -4.82
CA GLN A 32 6.60 17.27 -6.05
C GLN A 32 8.03 16.91 -6.45
N ASN A 33 8.95 17.87 -6.44
CA ASN A 33 10.36 17.66 -6.76
C ASN A 33 11.03 16.68 -5.79
N LEU A 34 10.75 16.77 -4.49
CA LEU A 34 11.27 15.84 -3.52
C LEU A 34 10.75 14.41 -3.75
N LEU A 35 9.45 14.24 -3.99
CA LEU A 35 8.89 12.93 -4.33
C LEU A 35 9.44 12.37 -5.65
N ALA A 36 9.75 13.23 -6.62
CA ALA A 36 10.41 12.84 -7.86
C ALA A 36 11.83 12.32 -7.63
N ALA A 37 12.62 13.02 -6.81
CA ALA A 37 13.97 12.59 -6.41
C ALA A 37 13.92 11.23 -5.71
N ILE A 38 13.03 11.09 -4.72
CA ILE A 38 12.84 9.84 -3.97
C ILE A 38 12.43 8.70 -4.91
N ALA A 39 11.43 8.89 -5.76
CA ALA A 39 10.96 7.87 -6.69
C ALA A 39 12.06 7.44 -7.68
N THR A 40 12.93 8.37 -8.08
CA THR A 40 14.04 8.11 -9.00
C THR A 40 15.11 7.24 -8.34
N ILE A 41 15.55 7.57 -7.12
CA ILE A 41 16.52 6.77 -6.36
C ILE A 41 15.94 5.40 -6.00
N GLU A 42 14.73 5.35 -5.43
CA GLU A 42 14.06 4.09 -5.07
C GLU A 42 13.90 3.16 -6.28
N GLY A 43 13.66 3.74 -7.47
CA GLY A 43 13.57 3.03 -8.74
C GLY A 43 14.89 2.38 -9.15
N ARG A 44 16.00 3.13 -9.07
CA ARG A 44 17.37 2.65 -9.35
C ARG A 44 17.76 1.52 -8.41
N ASP A 45 17.60 1.76 -7.11
CA ASP A 45 18.11 0.89 -6.05
C ASP A 45 17.18 -0.31 -5.77
N LYS A 46 16.02 -0.35 -6.43
CA LYS A 46 14.99 -1.39 -6.28
C LYS A 46 14.59 -1.60 -4.82
N LEU A 47 14.67 -0.55 -4.01
CA LEU A 47 14.45 -0.59 -2.56
C LEU A 47 13.10 -1.24 -2.23
N GLN A 48 13.13 -2.17 -1.30
CA GLN A 48 11.93 -2.77 -0.73
C GLN A 48 11.56 -1.99 0.51
N ILE A 49 10.64 -1.03 0.36
CA ILE A 49 10.08 -0.31 1.50
C ILE A 49 8.97 -1.18 2.11
N PRO A 50 9.01 -1.47 3.42
CA PRO A 50 7.95 -2.19 4.09
C PRO A 50 6.59 -1.51 3.88
N ALA A 51 5.55 -2.31 3.63
CA ALA A 51 4.20 -1.79 3.53
C ALA A 51 3.63 -1.57 4.93
N GLU A 52 3.13 -0.36 5.20
CA GLU A 52 2.48 -0.01 6.46
C GLU A 52 0.98 -0.06 6.28
N ARG A 53 0.30 -0.93 7.03
CA ARG A 53 -1.17 -0.98 7.04
C ARG A 53 -1.71 -0.20 8.23
N THR A 54 -2.64 0.72 7.97
CA THR A 54 -3.23 1.61 9.00
C THR A 54 -3.74 0.84 10.22
N ILE A 55 -4.39 -0.31 10.01
CA ILE A 55 -4.99 -1.13 11.09
C ILE A 55 -3.94 -1.88 11.92
N LYS A 56 -2.76 -2.19 11.36
CA LYS A 56 -1.71 -2.94 12.07
C LYS A 56 -0.63 -2.03 12.67
N ALA A 57 -0.45 -0.83 12.12
CA ALA A 57 0.66 0.05 12.46
C ALA A 57 0.43 0.86 13.74
N ASN A 58 -0.81 1.00 14.22
CA ASN A 58 -1.07 1.75 15.45
C ASN A 58 -2.41 1.36 16.11
N PRO A 59 -2.40 0.65 17.25
CA PRO A 59 -3.60 0.35 18.04
C PRO A 59 -4.30 1.58 18.63
N GLU A 60 -3.60 2.71 18.75
CA GLU A 60 -4.12 3.98 19.29
C GLU A 60 -4.87 4.81 18.23
N LEU A 61 -4.89 4.37 16.98
CA LEU A 61 -5.54 5.11 15.91
C LEU A 61 -7.06 5.07 16.10
N SER A 62 -7.66 6.24 16.30
CA SER A 62 -9.10 6.38 16.48
C SER A 62 -9.89 5.83 15.29
N ASN A 63 -11.08 5.29 15.55
CA ASN A 63 -11.96 4.78 14.50
C ASN A 63 -12.29 5.86 13.45
N PRO A 64 -12.45 5.48 12.16
CA PRO A 64 -13.00 6.36 11.15
C PRO A 64 -14.35 6.94 11.60
N LEU A 65 -14.49 8.25 11.41
CA LEU A 65 -15.67 9.03 11.81
C LEU A 65 -16.81 8.84 10.82
N CYS A 66 -18.03 9.10 11.28
CA CYS A 66 -19.25 9.11 10.46
C CYS A 66 -19.49 7.76 9.75
N SER A 67 -19.13 6.64 10.40
CA SER A 67 -19.42 5.33 9.84
C SER A 67 -20.92 5.10 9.74
N PRO A 68 -21.41 4.54 8.63
CA PRO A 68 -22.82 4.19 8.51
C PRO A 68 -23.17 2.92 9.28
N THR A 69 -22.27 2.36 10.09
CA THR A 69 -22.55 1.24 10.99
C THR A 69 -21.75 1.41 12.29
N SER A 70 -22.11 0.66 13.34
CA SER A 70 -21.31 0.58 14.57
C SER A 70 -19.97 -0.16 14.41
N TYR A 71 -19.64 -0.63 13.19
CA TYR A 71 -18.39 -1.35 12.89
C TYR A 71 -17.64 -0.67 11.74
N PRO A 72 -16.99 0.47 11.99
CA PRO A 72 -16.33 1.28 10.95
C PRO A 72 -15.41 0.47 10.03
N TRP A 73 -14.53 -0.33 10.62
CA TRP A 73 -13.57 -1.14 9.87
C TRP A 73 -14.21 -2.22 8.99
N ARG A 74 -15.45 -2.63 9.27
CA ARG A 74 -16.20 -3.54 8.39
C ARG A 74 -16.60 -2.83 7.10
N VAL A 75 -17.12 -1.60 7.21
CA VAL A 75 -17.48 -0.76 6.05
C VAL A 75 -16.23 -0.37 5.26
N ALA A 76 -15.12 -0.07 5.95
CA ALA A 76 -13.84 0.19 5.32
C ALA A 76 -13.39 -0.97 4.40
N ARG A 77 -13.53 -2.21 4.87
CA ARG A 77 -13.24 -3.41 4.07
C ARG A 77 -14.16 -3.56 2.87
N VAL A 78 -15.44 -3.19 3.00
CA VAL A 78 -16.38 -3.17 1.86
C VAL A 78 -15.91 -2.19 0.80
N LEU A 79 -15.52 -0.96 1.17
CA LEU A 79 -14.99 0.03 0.24
C LEU A 79 -13.69 -0.45 -0.44
N ASP A 80 -12.75 -1.03 0.31
CA ASP A 80 -11.54 -1.62 -0.28
C ASP A 80 -11.85 -2.77 -1.25
N SER A 81 -12.84 -3.61 -0.92
CA SER A 81 -13.26 -4.72 -1.77
C SER A 81 -13.96 -4.24 -3.03
N LEU A 82 -14.82 -3.22 -2.93
CA LEU A 82 -15.41 -2.54 -4.09
C LEU A 82 -14.30 -1.98 -4.99
N SER A 83 -13.43 -1.12 -4.46
CA SER A 83 -12.32 -0.54 -5.22
C SER A 83 -11.45 -1.61 -5.89
N SER A 84 -11.18 -2.74 -5.22
CA SER A 84 -10.40 -3.83 -5.79
C SER A 84 -11.12 -4.57 -6.94
N LEU A 85 -12.43 -4.77 -6.85
CA LEU A 85 -13.24 -5.46 -7.86
C LEU A 85 -13.63 -4.56 -9.05
N LEU A 86 -13.47 -3.24 -8.90
CA LEU A 86 -13.67 -2.26 -9.98
C LEU A 86 -12.45 -2.08 -10.90
N VAL A 87 -11.38 -2.85 -10.72
CA VAL A 87 -10.18 -2.78 -11.58
C VAL A 87 -10.29 -3.82 -12.70
N SER A 88 -10.49 -3.36 -13.92
CA SER A 88 -10.56 -4.16 -15.15
C SER A 88 -9.22 -4.28 -15.88
N LYS A 89 -8.38 -3.24 -15.84
CA LYS A 89 -7.09 -3.20 -16.53
C LYS A 89 -5.99 -3.79 -15.65
N PRO A 90 -5.12 -4.65 -16.20
CA PRO A 90 -4.08 -5.34 -15.42
C PRO A 90 -2.93 -4.42 -14.98
N SER A 91 -2.76 -3.28 -15.63
CA SER A 91 -1.66 -2.33 -15.40
C SER A 91 -2.19 -0.92 -15.22
N ARG A 92 -1.52 -0.14 -14.35
CA ARG A 92 -1.71 1.30 -14.11
C ARG A 92 -3.08 1.75 -13.59
N GLU A 93 -4.14 0.97 -13.75
CA GLU A 93 -5.45 1.30 -13.18
C GLU A 93 -5.43 1.16 -11.64
N VAL A 94 -5.87 2.23 -10.99
CA VAL A 94 -6.07 2.36 -9.55
C VAL A 94 -7.42 3.01 -9.37
N ILE A 95 -8.20 2.50 -8.43
CA ILE A 95 -9.57 2.95 -8.16
C ILE A 95 -9.67 3.22 -6.67
N ALA A 96 -10.30 4.34 -6.33
CA ALA A 96 -10.70 4.68 -4.97
C ALA A 96 -12.22 4.82 -4.90
N THR A 97 -12.78 4.49 -3.73
CA THR A 97 -14.20 4.65 -3.42
C THR A 97 -14.38 5.26 -2.04
N ALA A 98 -15.41 6.08 -1.89
CA ALA A 98 -15.90 6.54 -0.59
C ALA A 98 -17.42 6.59 -0.61
N LEU A 99 -18.04 6.76 0.56
CA LEU A 99 -19.47 6.87 0.68
C LEU A 99 -19.90 7.99 1.64
N ARG A 100 -21.12 8.48 1.42
CA ARG A 100 -21.88 9.29 2.36
C ARG A 100 -23.27 8.68 2.50
N VAL A 101 -23.78 8.63 3.72
CA VAL A 101 -25.14 8.16 4.02
C VAL A 101 -25.91 9.31 4.61
N ASP A 102 -27.04 9.64 3.99
CA ASP A 102 -27.99 10.60 4.50
C ASP A 102 -29.28 9.88 4.91
N GLU A 103 -29.44 9.71 6.22
CA GLU A 103 -30.58 9.00 6.81
C GLU A 103 -31.90 9.78 6.69
N ASN A 104 -31.82 11.11 6.58
CA ASN A 104 -32.99 11.97 6.46
C ASN A 104 -33.51 11.94 5.03
N ALA A 105 -32.62 12.11 4.05
CA ALA A 105 -32.94 12.02 2.64
C ALA A 105 -33.12 10.57 2.15
N LYS A 106 -32.85 9.58 3.01
CA LYS A 106 -32.84 8.14 2.69
C LYS A 106 -31.97 7.83 1.46
N THR A 107 -30.78 8.44 1.39
CA THR A 107 -29.86 8.25 0.27
C THR A 107 -28.50 7.73 0.71
N ILE A 108 -27.86 6.96 -0.18
CA ILE A 108 -26.45 6.59 -0.09
C ILE A 108 -25.73 7.05 -1.36
N GLU A 109 -24.69 7.85 -1.17
CA GLU A 109 -23.88 8.42 -2.22
C GLU A 109 -22.54 7.69 -2.27
N PHE A 110 -22.14 7.23 -3.45
CA PHE A 110 -20.80 6.70 -3.71
C PHE A 110 -20.00 7.67 -4.55
N PHE A 111 -18.77 7.94 -4.12
CA PHE A 111 -17.77 8.67 -4.89
C PHE A 111 -16.77 7.68 -5.46
N LEU A 112 -16.53 7.77 -6.77
CA LEU A 112 -15.66 6.88 -7.51
C LEU A 112 -14.60 7.70 -8.23
N ALA A 113 -13.32 7.36 -8.06
CA ALA A 113 -12.22 8.02 -8.74
C ALA A 113 -11.19 7.02 -9.25
N ALA A 114 -10.60 7.30 -10.41
CA ALA A 114 -9.41 6.65 -10.94
C ALA A 114 -8.24 7.64 -10.98
N ASN A 115 -7.01 7.23 -11.29
CA ASN A 115 -5.93 8.22 -11.54
C ASN A 115 -6.24 9.03 -12.81
N ASP A 116 -6.71 8.33 -13.84
CA ASP A 116 -7.29 8.93 -15.04
C ASP A 116 -8.80 9.15 -14.86
N ASP A 117 -9.53 9.33 -15.97
CA ASP A 117 -10.99 9.33 -15.97
C ASP A 117 -11.56 7.95 -15.64
N VAL A 118 -12.65 7.95 -14.89
CA VAL A 118 -13.41 6.73 -14.59
C VAL A 118 -14.15 6.29 -15.85
N SER A 119 -13.86 5.08 -16.34
CA SER A 119 -14.57 4.55 -17.50
C SER A 119 -16.05 4.30 -17.19
N SER A 120 -16.94 4.51 -18.17
CA SER A 120 -18.37 4.20 -18.05
C SER A 120 -18.59 2.74 -17.65
N LYS A 121 -17.79 1.82 -18.20
CA LYS A 121 -17.80 0.40 -17.85
C LYS A 121 -17.55 0.15 -16.35
N THR A 122 -16.65 0.91 -15.74
CA THR A 122 -16.36 0.83 -14.30
C THR A 122 -17.54 1.34 -13.47
N SER A 123 -18.13 2.47 -13.85
CA SER A 123 -19.31 3.03 -13.18
C SER A 123 -20.50 2.07 -13.25
N SER A 124 -20.83 1.55 -14.45
CA SER A 124 -21.91 0.57 -14.62
C SER A 124 -21.64 -0.74 -13.87
N HIS A 125 -20.37 -1.13 -13.69
CA HIS A 125 -20.05 -2.30 -12.89
C HIS A 125 -20.28 -2.06 -11.39
N LEU A 126 -19.98 -0.86 -10.87
CA LEU A 126 -20.30 -0.50 -9.49
C LEU A 126 -21.81 -0.48 -9.23
N GLU A 127 -22.57 0.14 -10.14
CA GLU A 127 -24.04 0.13 -10.10
C GLU A 127 -24.60 -1.29 -10.07
N TRP A 128 -24.07 -2.16 -10.95
CA TRP A 128 -24.45 -3.57 -10.97
C TRP A 128 -24.07 -4.31 -9.67
N ILE A 129 -22.86 -4.10 -9.14
CA ILE A 129 -22.44 -4.71 -7.86
C ILE A 129 -23.42 -4.30 -6.77
N TRP A 130 -23.68 -3.01 -6.61
CA TRP A 130 -24.55 -2.50 -5.56
C TRP A 130 -25.99 -2.99 -5.71
N GLY A 131 -26.53 -2.93 -6.93
CA GLY A 131 -27.87 -3.43 -7.23
C GLY A 131 -28.02 -4.92 -6.92
N THR A 132 -27.00 -5.73 -7.25
CA THR A 132 -27.02 -7.17 -6.95
C THR A 132 -26.89 -7.44 -5.45
N MET A 133 -26.02 -6.69 -4.74
CA MET A 133 -25.92 -6.79 -3.27
C MET A 133 -27.25 -6.43 -2.59
N ARG A 134 -27.98 -5.43 -3.10
CA ARG A 134 -29.34 -5.11 -2.63
C ARG A 134 -30.31 -6.27 -2.84
N GLN A 135 -30.32 -6.89 -4.02
CA GLN A 135 -31.20 -8.03 -4.32
C GLN A 135 -30.90 -9.22 -3.41
N ILE A 136 -29.61 -9.53 -3.22
CA ILE A 136 -29.14 -10.55 -2.28
C ILE A 136 -29.65 -10.23 -0.86
N SER A 137 -29.52 -8.97 -0.42
CA SER A 137 -29.94 -8.55 0.92
C SER A 137 -31.45 -8.74 1.13
N SER A 138 -32.28 -8.32 0.16
CA SER A 138 -33.74 -8.50 0.20
C SER A 138 -34.13 -9.98 0.28
N ARG A 139 -33.56 -10.80 -0.61
CA ARG A 139 -33.86 -12.23 -0.66
C ARG A 139 -33.41 -12.95 0.60
N TYR A 140 -32.22 -12.61 1.10
CA TYR A 140 -31.73 -13.17 2.36
C TYR A 140 -32.68 -12.85 3.51
N ARG A 141 -33.17 -11.61 3.59
CA ARG A 141 -34.19 -11.23 4.58
C ARG A 141 -35.45 -12.06 4.40
N GLU A 142 -36.00 -12.18 3.20
CA GLU A 142 -37.22 -12.97 2.96
C GLU A 142 -37.07 -14.43 3.41
N ALA A 143 -35.91 -15.04 3.17
CA ALA A 143 -35.68 -16.45 3.50
C ALA A 143 -35.23 -16.72 4.95
N TYR A 144 -34.60 -15.75 5.63
CA TYR A 144 -33.94 -15.94 6.93
C TYR A 144 -34.27 -14.87 7.96
N SER A 145 -35.36 -14.11 7.80
CA SER A 145 -35.78 -13.08 8.77
C SER A 145 -35.99 -13.69 10.15
N ASN A 146 -34.97 -13.56 11.00
CA ASN A 146 -35.11 -13.76 12.42
C ASN A 146 -34.66 -12.46 13.12
N PRO A 147 -35.59 -11.70 13.71
CA PRO A 147 -35.29 -10.43 14.39
C PRO A 147 -34.25 -10.54 15.51
N THR A 148 -34.03 -11.74 16.04
CA THR A 148 -33.09 -12.00 17.14
C THR A 148 -31.67 -12.35 16.69
N GLN A 149 -31.44 -12.60 15.39
CA GLN A 149 -30.14 -12.99 14.89
C GLN A 149 -29.24 -11.79 14.56
N ASN A 150 -28.19 -11.61 15.37
CA ASN A 150 -27.19 -10.56 15.18
C ASN A 150 -26.09 -10.92 14.17
N SER A 151 -26.12 -12.13 13.62
CA SER A 151 -25.15 -12.69 12.69
C SER A 151 -25.85 -13.50 11.60
N PRO A 152 -25.36 -13.50 10.35
CA PRO A 152 -25.93 -14.33 9.30
C PRO A 152 -25.82 -15.83 9.65
N THR A 153 -26.84 -16.62 9.29
CA THR A 153 -26.73 -18.09 9.30
C THR A 153 -25.61 -18.56 8.37
N HIS A 154 -24.83 -19.54 8.83
CA HIS A 154 -23.80 -20.20 8.03
C HIS A 154 -24.36 -21.27 7.10
N ASN A 155 -25.59 -21.73 7.32
CA ASN A 155 -26.22 -22.80 6.56
C ASN A 155 -27.33 -22.22 5.66
N ILE A 156 -26.93 -21.70 4.50
CA ILE A 156 -27.84 -21.14 3.50
C ILE A 156 -28.32 -22.28 2.60
N LYS A 157 -29.62 -22.62 2.72
CA LYS A 157 -30.29 -23.68 1.95
C LYS A 157 -31.13 -23.17 0.77
N ASP A 158 -31.38 -21.86 0.69
CA ASP A 158 -32.16 -21.25 -0.40
C ASP A 158 -31.34 -21.32 -1.70
N GLU A 159 -31.74 -22.22 -2.60
CA GLU A 159 -31.03 -22.50 -3.85
C GLU A 159 -30.92 -21.27 -4.76
N ASN A 160 -31.95 -20.44 -4.78
CA ASN A 160 -31.96 -19.21 -5.58
C ASN A 160 -30.92 -18.20 -5.09
N LEU A 161 -30.75 -18.06 -3.77
CA LEU A 161 -29.74 -17.21 -3.17
C LEU A 161 -28.34 -17.75 -3.44
N VAL A 162 -28.16 -19.07 -3.38
CA VAL A 162 -26.90 -19.72 -3.80
C VAL A 162 -26.61 -19.43 -5.28
N ARG A 163 -27.61 -19.53 -6.17
CA ARG A 163 -27.47 -19.15 -7.59
C ARG A 163 -27.10 -17.68 -7.75
N GLN A 164 -27.68 -16.77 -6.96
CA GLN A 164 -27.31 -15.35 -6.97
C GLN A 164 -25.87 -15.13 -6.50
N PHE A 165 -25.39 -15.85 -5.48
CA PHE A 165 -24.00 -15.78 -5.03
C PHE A 165 -23.02 -16.24 -6.12
N ASN A 166 -23.35 -17.32 -6.82
CA ASN A 166 -22.52 -17.85 -7.90
C ASN A 166 -22.49 -16.88 -9.08
N SER A 167 -23.66 -16.37 -9.51
CA SER A 167 -23.75 -15.38 -10.58
C SER A 167 -23.00 -14.08 -10.24
N PHE A 168 -23.15 -13.59 -9.00
CA PHE A 168 -22.41 -12.42 -8.51
C PHE A 168 -20.90 -12.67 -8.53
N SER A 169 -20.45 -13.81 -8.00
CA SER A 169 -19.04 -14.20 -8.00
C SER A 169 -18.46 -14.27 -9.41
N ARG A 170 -19.18 -14.92 -10.33
CA ARG A 170 -18.81 -15.06 -11.73
C ARG A 170 -18.60 -13.69 -12.38
N ARG A 171 -19.59 -12.80 -12.30
CA ARG A 171 -19.53 -11.50 -12.98
C ARG A 171 -18.47 -10.55 -12.39
N CYS A 172 -18.17 -10.65 -11.09
CA CYS A 172 -17.01 -9.96 -10.49
C CYS A 172 -15.67 -10.49 -11.02
N VAL A 173 -15.55 -11.81 -11.17
CA VAL A 173 -14.34 -12.46 -11.71
C VAL A 173 -14.18 -12.13 -13.19
N GLU A 174 -15.26 -12.16 -13.97
CA GLU A 174 -15.30 -11.75 -15.38
C GLU A 174 -14.78 -10.32 -15.58
N PHE A 175 -15.24 -9.38 -14.76
CA PHE A 175 -14.82 -7.99 -14.86
C PHE A 175 -13.33 -7.80 -14.54
N THR A 176 -12.80 -8.61 -13.61
CA THR A 176 -11.41 -8.53 -13.13
C THR A 176 -10.48 -9.56 -13.79
N ALA A 177 -10.93 -10.26 -14.82
CA ALA A 177 -10.24 -11.39 -15.43
C ALA A 177 -8.79 -11.06 -15.84
N SER A 178 -8.56 -9.99 -16.58
CA SER A 178 -7.21 -9.59 -17.00
C SER A 178 -6.26 -9.37 -15.82
N LYS A 179 -6.76 -8.83 -14.71
CA LYS A 179 -6.01 -8.64 -13.46
C LYS A 179 -5.72 -9.97 -12.77
N ILE A 180 -6.65 -10.93 -12.78
CA ILE A 180 -6.44 -12.29 -12.25
C ILE A 180 -5.31 -12.95 -13.02
N ARG A 181 -5.40 -12.97 -14.36
CA ARG A 181 -4.36 -13.54 -15.24
C ARG A 181 -2.99 -12.98 -14.91
N LYS A 182 -2.84 -11.66 -14.87
CA LYS A 182 -1.54 -11.04 -14.55
C LYS A 182 -1.03 -11.42 -13.16
N ARG A 183 -1.92 -11.58 -12.17
CA ARG A 183 -1.53 -11.97 -10.80
C ARG A 183 -1.05 -13.41 -10.73
N VAL A 184 -1.71 -14.33 -11.42
CA VAL A 184 -1.32 -15.74 -11.49
C VAL A 184 0.01 -15.87 -12.23
N ASN A 185 0.09 -15.32 -13.45
CA ASN A 185 1.25 -15.52 -14.33
C ASN A 185 2.48 -14.71 -13.90
N GLY A 186 2.30 -13.50 -13.36
CA GLY A 186 3.42 -12.56 -13.11
C GLY A 186 4.43 -12.98 -12.05
N GLY A 187 4.12 -14.00 -11.23
CA GLY A 187 5.07 -14.61 -10.28
C GLY A 187 5.24 -16.11 -10.46
N PHE A 188 4.59 -16.70 -11.47
CA PHE A 188 4.52 -18.14 -11.63
C PHE A 188 5.88 -18.76 -11.91
N GLY A 189 6.74 -18.08 -12.70
CA GLY A 189 8.08 -18.57 -13.03
C GLY A 189 8.99 -18.80 -11.81
N HIS A 190 8.79 -18.06 -10.73
CA HIS A 190 9.45 -18.31 -9.44
C HIS A 190 8.70 -19.38 -8.65
N PHE A 191 7.37 -19.30 -8.61
CA PHE A 191 6.54 -20.26 -7.88
C PHE A 191 6.72 -21.70 -8.36
N GLN A 192 6.80 -21.95 -9.67
CA GLN A 192 6.96 -23.28 -10.26
C GLN A 192 8.30 -23.96 -9.93
N LYS A 193 9.30 -23.19 -9.49
CA LYS A 193 10.61 -23.72 -9.06
C LYS A 193 10.56 -24.33 -7.67
N ILE A 194 9.48 -24.08 -6.91
CA ILE A 194 9.28 -24.70 -5.61
C ILE A 194 8.96 -26.18 -5.82
N ASN A 195 9.86 -27.06 -5.39
CA ASN A 195 9.69 -28.49 -5.58
C ASN A 195 8.66 -29.03 -4.59
N ARG A 196 7.64 -29.72 -5.10
CA ARG A 196 6.58 -30.34 -4.30
C ARG A 196 7.14 -31.40 -3.34
N SER A 197 8.19 -32.13 -3.73
CA SER A 197 8.80 -33.17 -2.89
C SER A 197 9.46 -32.62 -1.63
N ASP A 198 9.76 -31.32 -1.61
CA ASP A 198 10.37 -30.65 -0.46
C ASP A 198 9.42 -30.52 0.73
N PHE A 199 8.15 -30.89 0.57
CA PHE A 199 7.13 -30.83 1.62
C PHE A 199 6.56 -32.22 1.87
N GLY A 200 6.37 -32.58 3.14
CA GLY A 200 5.72 -33.82 3.54
C GLY A 200 4.34 -33.97 2.92
N GLU A 201 3.85 -35.21 2.72
CA GLU A 201 2.65 -35.49 1.94
C GLU A 201 1.40 -34.72 2.40
N ASN A 202 1.27 -34.51 3.71
CA ASN A 202 0.16 -33.81 4.34
C ASN A 202 0.38 -32.30 4.48
N HIS A 203 1.46 -31.74 3.93
CA HIS A 203 1.77 -30.33 4.08
C HIS A 203 0.76 -29.46 3.28
N PRO A 204 0.11 -28.45 3.90
CA PRO A 204 -0.95 -27.65 3.28
C PRO A 204 -0.51 -26.92 2.00
N PHE A 205 0.77 -26.58 1.89
CA PHE A 205 1.30 -25.91 0.71
C PHE A 205 1.29 -26.78 -0.56
N ARG A 206 1.29 -28.12 -0.46
CA ARG A 206 1.19 -29.02 -1.63
C ARG A 206 -0.11 -28.78 -2.40
N HIS A 207 -1.20 -28.51 -1.69
CA HIS A 207 -2.48 -28.19 -2.32
C HIS A 207 -2.46 -26.82 -3.01
N ILE A 208 -1.76 -25.85 -2.44
CA ILE A 208 -1.56 -24.52 -3.05
C ILE A 208 -0.77 -24.65 -4.35
N ILE A 209 0.30 -25.46 -4.38
CA ILE A 209 1.06 -25.75 -5.60
C ILE A 209 0.14 -26.31 -6.69
N HIS A 210 -0.59 -27.37 -6.38
CA HIS A 210 -1.48 -28.02 -7.35
C HIS A 210 -2.52 -27.05 -7.93
N THR A 211 -3.20 -26.30 -7.07
CA THR A 211 -4.27 -25.39 -7.49
C THR A 211 -3.76 -24.17 -8.25
N ILE A 212 -2.59 -23.62 -7.90
CA ILE A 212 -1.99 -22.51 -8.66
C ILE A 212 -1.48 -22.97 -10.03
N VAL A 213 -0.89 -24.17 -10.14
CA VAL A 213 -0.50 -24.73 -11.45
C VAL A 213 -1.74 -24.93 -12.33
N ALA A 214 -2.83 -25.46 -11.79
CA ALA A 214 -4.08 -25.59 -12.53
C ALA A 214 -4.65 -24.22 -12.97
N LEU A 215 -4.62 -23.21 -12.09
CA LEU A 215 -5.01 -21.84 -12.43
C LEU A 215 -4.13 -21.23 -13.52
N GLU A 216 -2.82 -21.48 -13.50
CA GLU A 216 -1.92 -20.95 -14.51
C GLU A 216 -2.21 -21.58 -15.89
N THR A 217 -2.41 -22.90 -15.95
CA THR A 217 -2.77 -23.60 -17.19
C THR A 217 -3.98 -22.98 -17.89
N ILE A 218 -5.02 -22.60 -17.14
CA ILE A 218 -6.23 -21.99 -17.72
C ILE A 218 -6.14 -20.47 -17.95
N THR A 219 -5.14 -19.79 -17.38
CA THR A 219 -4.95 -18.33 -17.52
C THR A 219 -3.74 -17.93 -18.36
N ARG A 220 -3.00 -18.89 -18.93
CA ARG A 220 -1.80 -18.66 -19.75
C ARG A 220 -2.13 -17.90 -21.05
N GLU A 221 -1.15 -17.14 -21.55
CA GLU A 221 -1.21 -16.51 -22.88
C GLU A 221 -1.31 -17.55 -23.99
N GLY A 222 -2.15 -17.32 -25.01
CA GLY A 222 -2.44 -18.30 -26.05
C GLY A 222 -3.25 -19.51 -25.59
N ALA A 223 -3.70 -19.56 -24.32
CA ALA A 223 -4.69 -20.55 -23.92
C ALA A 223 -5.96 -20.30 -24.75
N PRO A 224 -6.52 -21.34 -25.42
CA PRO A 224 -7.63 -21.18 -26.36
C PRO A 224 -8.84 -20.45 -25.76
N HIS A 225 -8.95 -20.46 -24.44
CA HIS A 225 -10.07 -19.88 -23.71
C HIS A 225 -9.86 -18.46 -23.18
N TRP A 226 -8.68 -17.82 -23.31
CA TRP A 226 -8.42 -16.57 -22.58
C TRP A 226 -8.34 -15.30 -23.43
N GLU A 227 -7.91 -15.39 -24.69
CA GLU A 227 -7.83 -14.21 -25.57
C GLU A 227 -9.20 -13.57 -25.84
N GLN A 228 -10.29 -14.32 -25.66
CA GLN A 228 -11.66 -13.89 -25.92
C GLN A 228 -12.60 -13.98 -24.70
N LYS A 229 -12.05 -14.07 -23.48
CA LYS A 229 -12.74 -14.59 -22.26
C LYS A 229 -13.04 -16.09 -22.38
N PRO A 230 -13.13 -16.83 -21.24
CA PRO A 230 -13.56 -18.22 -21.26
C PRO A 230 -14.79 -18.41 -22.14
N VAL A 231 -14.64 -19.31 -23.12
CA VAL A 231 -15.53 -19.46 -24.28
C VAL A 231 -16.86 -20.09 -23.89
N ASP A 232 -16.87 -20.88 -22.81
CA ASP A 232 -18.04 -21.60 -22.31
C ASP A 232 -18.21 -21.48 -20.79
N ASP A 233 -19.41 -21.84 -20.34
CA ASP A 233 -19.79 -21.82 -18.93
C ASP A 233 -18.96 -22.82 -18.10
N ALA A 234 -18.59 -23.97 -18.66
CA ALA A 234 -17.84 -25.00 -17.94
C ALA A 234 -16.44 -24.50 -17.54
N THR A 235 -15.78 -23.76 -18.41
CA THR A 235 -14.47 -23.15 -18.16
C THR A 235 -14.56 -22.05 -17.10
N TRP A 236 -15.65 -21.27 -17.09
CA TRP A 236 -15.91 -20.29 -16.03
C TRP A 236 -16.12 -20.94 -14.67
N GLU A 237 -16.93 -22.00 -14.61
CA GLU A 237 -17.16 -22.75 -13.37
C GLU A 237 -15.86 -23.38 -12.86
N MET A 238 -15.04 -23.95 -13.76
CA MET A 238 -13.72 -24.48 -13.42
C MET A 238 -12.80 -23.39 -12.84
N LEU A 239 -12.71 -22.23 -13.48
CA LEU A 239 -11.92 -21.10 -12.97
C LEU A 239 -12.40 -20.66 -11.59
N LEU A 240 -13.71 -20.49 -11.40
CA LEU A 240 -14.28 -20.09 -10.11
C LEU A 240 -14.00 -21.12 -9.03
N HIS A 241 -14.13 -22.40 -9.35
CA HIS A 241 -13.82 -23.51 -8.47
C HIS A 241 -12.36 -23.47 -8.03
N LEU A 242 -11.42 -23.36 -8.98
CA LEU A 242 -9.99 -23.29 -8.69
C LEU A 242 -9.62 -22.04 -7.88
N LEU A 243 -10.19 -20.87 -8.21
CA LEU A 243 -9.98 -19.64 -7.44
C LEU A 243 -10.48 -19.79 -5.99
N ARG A 244 -11.61 -20.45 -5.78
CA ARG A 244 -12.15 -20.77 -4.44
C ARG A 244 -11.26 -21.74 -3.67
N MET A 245 -10.78 -22.80 -4.31
CA MET A 245 -9.85 -23.76 -3.69
C MET A 245 -8.53 -23.10 -3.29
N CYS A 246 -7.93 -22.31 -4.20
CA CYS A 246 -6.74 -21.52 -3.90
C CYS A 246 -6.99 -20.56 -2.74
N GLN A 247 -8.09 -19.81 -2.75
CA GLN A 247 -8.42 -18.85 -1.70
C GLN A 247 -8.45 -19.52 -0.32
N ARG A 248 -9.20 -20.62 -0.18
CA ARG A 248 -9.31 -21.34 1.10
C ARG A 248 -7.95 -21.85 1.57
N SER A 249 -7.24 -22.56 0.70
CA SER A 249 -5.95 -23.18 1.02
C SER A 249 -4.89 -22.15 1.39
N ILE A 250 -4.81 -21.04 0.65
CA ILE A 250 -3.89 -19.94 0.96
C ILE A 250 -4.27 -19.29 2.29
N ASN A 251 -5.55 -19.03 2.54
CA ASN A 251 -5.97 -18.41 3.80
C ASN A 251 -5.67 -19.32 5.00
N ASP A 252 -5.93 -20.62 4.89
CA ASP A 252 -5.67 -21.59 5.95
C ASP A 252 -4.16 -21.73 6.20
N PHE A 253 -3.37 -21.86 5.15
CA PHE A 253 -1.90 -21.89 5.24
C PHE A 253 -1.34 -20.65 5.94
N LEU A 254 -1.75 -19.45 5.50
CA LEU A 254 -1.27 -18.20 6.08
C LEU A 254 -1.79 -17.95 7.51
N LYS A 255 -2.96 -18.48 7.87
CA LYS A 255 -3.50 -18.40 9.22
C LYS A 255 -2.75 -19.29 10.20
N ASN A 256 -2.24 -20.42 9.72
CA ASN A 256 -1.52 -21.43 10.52
C ASN A 256 0.01 -21.21 10.54
N GLY A 257 0.47 -19.96 10.44
CA GLY A 257 1.89 -19.62 10.54
C GLY A 257 2.69 -19.66 9.24
N ALA A 258 2.08 -20.08 8.12
CA ALA A 258 2.73 -20.23 6.82
C ALA A 258 3.94 -21.19 6.86
N PHE A 259 5.09 -20.80 6.32
CA PHE A 259 6.32 -21.62 6.31
C PHE A 259 7.05 -21.56 7.64
N THR A 260 7.60 -22.69 8.07
CA THR A 260 8.58 -22.73 9.16
C THR A 260 9.90 -22.06 8.74
N PRO A 261 10.79 -21.69 9.68
CA PRO A 261 12.10 -21.14 9.35
C PRO A 261 12.92 -22.00 8.36
N ASP A 262 12.89 -23.32 8.52
CA ASP A 262 13.61 -24.24 7.63
C ASP A 262 12.98 -24.31 6.23
N GLU A 263 11.66 -24.24 6.15
CA GLU A 263 10.94 -24.19 4.86
C GLU A 263 11.17 -22.88 4.12
N LEU A 264 11.34 -21.76 4.85
CA LEU A 264 11.69 -20.46 4.25
C LEU A 264 13.02 -20.52 3.50
N LEU A 265 13.98 -21.31 3.96
CA LEU A 265 15.24 -21.54 3.23
C LEU A 265 14.98 -22.21 1.87
N ARG A 266 14.01 -23.11 1.79
CA ARG A 266 13.64 -23.83 0.54
C ARG A 266 12.96 -22.90 -0.47
N VAL A 267 12.24 -21.88 0.01
CA VAL A 267 11.55 -20.90 -0.85
C VAL A 267 12.29 -19.56 -0.98
N ASN A 268 13.55 -19.48 -0.56
CA ASN A 268 14.33 -18.23 -0.53
C ASN A 268 14.47 -17.57 -1.91
N HIS A 269 14.49 -18.37 -2.98
CA HIS A 269 14.55 -17.94 -4.37
C HIS A 269 13.27 -17.23 -4.83
N PHE A 270 12.21 -17.28 -4.02
CA PHE A 270 10.96 -16.56 -4.24
C PHE A 270 10.63 -15.60 -3.08
N PRO A 271 11.39 -14.50 -2.91
CA PRO A 271 11.26 -13.60 -1.76
C PRO A 271 9.90 -12.90 -1.64
N LYS A 272 9.07 -12.91 -2.70
CA LYS A 272 7.73 -12.30 -2.74
C LYS A 272 6.59 -13.32 -2.70
N TRP A 273 6.86 -14.55 -2.27
CA TRP A 273 5.88 -15.64 -2.23
C TRP A 273 4.60 -15.24 -1.48
N GLU A 274 4.71 -14.62 -0.31
CA GLU A 274 3.53 -14.28 0.50
C GLU A 274 2.64 -13.25 -0.21
N SER A 275 3.27 -12.20 -0.78
CA SER A 275 2.58 -11.18 -1.56
C SER A 275 1.89 -11.76 -2.79
N TYR A 276 2.54 -12.72 -3.45
CA TYR A 276 1.99 -13.43 -4.61
C TYR A 276 0.73 -14.24 -4.23
N LEU A 277 0.81 -15.08 -3.20
CA LEU A 277 -0.32 -15.87 -2.71
C LEU A 277 -1.50 -14.98 -2.28
N ARG A 278 -1.22 -13.93 -1.50
CA ARG A 278 -2.26 -12.98 -1.05
C ARG A 278 -2.94 -12.26 -2.20
N LYS A 279 -2.24 -11.97 -3.31
CA LYS A 279 -2.82 -11.34 -4.50
C LYS A 279 -3.79 -12.28 -5.23
N ILE A 280 -3.47 -13.57 -5.31
CA ILE A 280 -4.33 -14.59 -5.93
C ILE A 280 -5.58 -14.79 -5.09
N ALA A 281 -5.43 -15.14 -3.80
CA ALA A 281 -6.56 -15.32 -2.87
C ALA A 281 -7.42 -14.05 -2.71
N GLY A 282 -6.80 -12.89 -2.88
CA GLY A 282 -7.42 -11.58 -2.69
C GLY A 282 -8.67 -11.35 -3.52
N VAL A 283 -8.83 -11.98 -4.69
CA VAL A 283 -9.99 -11.75 -5.56
C VAL A 283 -11.26 -12.30 -4.91
N MET A 284 -11.28 -13.60 -4.60
CA MET A 284 -12.43 -14.23 -3.94
C MET A 284 -12.62 -13.73 -2.51
N ASN A 285 -11.54 -13.34 -1.82
CA ASN A 285 -11.65 -12.66 -0.52
C ASN A 285 -12.47 -11.36 -0.61
N ASN A 286 -12.32 -10.58 -1.69
CA ASN A 286 -13.13 -9.38 -1.88
C ASN A 286 -14.58 -9.71 -2.22
N VAL A 287 -14.82 -10.71 -3.06
CA VAL A 287 -16.19 -11.19 -3.37
C VAL A 287 -16.91 -11.61 -2.08
N ASP A 288 -16.25 -12.39 -1.22
CA ASP A 288 -16.83 -12.81 0.06
C ASP A 288 -17.11 -11.68 1.02
N ILE A 289 -16.28 -10.64 1.04
CA ILE A 289 -16.53 -9.46 1.87
C ILE A 289 -17.82 -8.77 1.42
N LEU A 290 -18.04 -8.64 0.11
CA LEU A 290 -19.25 -8.02 -0.43
C LEU A 290 -20.50 -8.90 -0.18
N ILE A 291 -20.42 -10.20 -0.41
CA ILE A 291 -21.53 -11.13 -0.11
C ILE A 291 -21.86 -11.08 1.39
N LYS A 292 -20.84 -11.17 2.27
CA LYS A 292 -21.03 -11.09 3.72
C LYS A 292 -21.63 -9.76 4.16
N ALA A 293 -21.29 -8.66 3.49
CA ALA A 293 -21.91 -7.37 3.75
C ALA A 293 -23.39 -7.36 3.32
N ALA A 294 -23.71 -7.90 2.14
CA ALA A 294 -25.08 -7.97 1.62
C ALA A 294 -26.03 -8.74 2.55
N ILE A 295 -25.56 -9.85 3.14
CA ILE A 295 -26.36 -10.67 4.07
C ILE A 295 -26.22 -10.25 5.54
N SER A 296 -25.44 -9.21 5.86
CA SER A 296 -25.25 -8.79 7.25
C SER A 296 -26.43 -7.95 7.73
N PRO A 297 -27.11 -8.31 8.84
CA PRO A 297 -28.15 -7.48 9.44
C PRO A 297 -27.69 -6.05 9.75
N ARG A 298 -26.39 -5.88 10.01
CA ARG A 298 -25.77 -4.58 10.34
C ARG A 298 -25.60 -3.65 9.13
N CYS A 299 -25.53 -4.20 7.93
CA CYS A 299 -25.41 -3.44 6.68
C CYS A 299 -26.76 -3.35 5.94
N GLU A 300 -27.74 -4.15 6.35
CA GLU A 300 -29.07 -4.26 5.76
C GLU A 300 -29.71 -2.91 5.47
N ARG A 301 -29.70 -2.00 6.46
CA ARG A 301 -30.27 -0.66 6.33
C ARG A 301 -29.71 0.13 5.15
N LEU A 302 -28.42 -0.08 4.82
CA LEU A 302 -27.75 0.62 3.72
C LEU A 302 -28.35 0.24 2.37
N PHE A 303 -28.74 -1.02 2.22
CA PHE A 303 -29.35 -1.50 0.98
C PHE A 303 -30.78 -1.01 0.80
N GLY A 304 -31.42 -0.46 1.83
CA GLY A 304 -32.72 0.23 1.72
C GLY A 304 -32.63 1.66 1.17
N LEU A 305 -31.45 2.28 1.14
CA LEU A 305 -31.28 3.70 0.79
C LEU A 305 -31.20 3.95 -0.71
N LYS A 306 -31.78 5.03 -1.24
CA LYS A 306 -31.66 5.42 -2.65
C LYS A 306 -30.18 5.61 -3.03
N PHE A 307 -29.71 4.81 -3.98
CA PHE A 307 -28.33 4.82 -4.43
C PHE A 307 -28.06 5.96 -5.41
N LYS A 308 -26.92 6.65 -5.24
CA LYS A 308 -26.39 7.67 -6.14
C LYS A 308 -24.90 7.43 -6.36
N LEU A 309 -24.44 7.59 -7.59
CA LEU A 309 -23.04 7.43 -7.97
C LEU A 309 -22.49 8.71 -8.59
N TYR A 310 -21.33 9.15 -8.10
CA TYR A 310 -20.58 10.29 -8.63
C TYR A 310 -19.19 9.82 -9.06
N ALA A 311 -18.97 9.76 -10.38
CA ALA A 311 -17.65 9.51 -10.95
C ALA A 311 -16.89 10.84 -11.04
N LEU A 312 -15.76 10.92 -10.37
CA LEU A 312 -14.93 12.12 -10.33
C LEU A 312 -14.00 12.17 -11.55
N PRO A 313 -13.81 13.35 -12.17
CA PRO A 313 -12.95 13.49 -13.34
C PRO A 313 -11.47 13.26 -13.02
N ALA A 314 -10.66 13.06 -14.06
CA ALA A 314 -9.22 13.19 -13.96
C ALA A 314 -8.84 14.58 -13.45
N ILE A 315 -7.80 14.65 -12.60
CA ILE A 315 -7.18 15.92 -12.22
C ILE A 315 -5.70 15.76 -12.56
N SER A 316 -5.29 16.45 -13.61
CA SER A 316 -3.92 16.49 -14.09
C SER A 316 -3.51 17.92 -14.40
N SER A 317 -2.20 18.15 -14.43
CA SER A 317 -1.62 19.43 -14.83
C SER A 317 -0.25 19.19 -15.44
N ARG A 318 0.27 20.19 -16.15
CA ARG A 318 1.64 20.16 -16.66
C ARG A 318 2.54 20.91 -15.69
N SER A 319 3.62 20.26 -15.25
CA SER A 319 4.61 20.94 -14.42
C SER A 319 5.29 22.05 -15.21
N ILE A 320 5.35 23.24 -14.60
CA ILE A 320 6.07 24.40 -15.14
C ILE A 320 7.59 24.20 -14.96
N TYR A 321 7.99 23.50 -13.89
CA TYR A 321 9.39 23.27 -13.53
C TYR A 321 9.62 21.83 -13.07
N ILE A 322 10.68 21.21 -13.59
CA ILE A 322 11.25 19.96 -13.08
C ILE A 322 12.76 20.18 -13.05
N PRO A 323 13.46 19.87 -11.95
CA PRO A 323 14.92 19.90 -11.89
C PRO A 323 15.54 19.16 -13.09
N GLN A 324 16.45 19.82 -13.82
CA GLN A 324 17.07 19.25 -15.04
C GLN A 324 18.56 18.98 -14.86
N THR A 325 19.23 19.76 -14.02
CA THR A 325 20.67 19.68 -13.83
C THR A 325 21.01 18.99 -12.51
N PRO A 326 22.22 18.42 -12.36
CA PRO A 326 22.67 17.89 -11.07
C PRO A 326 22.58 18.93 -9.95
N LYS A 327 22.85 20.21 -10.26
CA LYS A 327 22.76 21.29 -9.27
C LYS A 327 21.33 21.59 -8.84
N ASP A 328 20.36 21.51 -9.75
CA ASP A 328 18.95 21.63 -9.39
C ASP A 328 18.53 20.52 -8.41
N TRP A 329 18.93 19.28 -8.69
CA TRP A 329 18.64 18.14 -7.82
C TRP A 329 19.35 18.26 -6.48
N GLU A 330 20.63 18.66 -6.45
CA GLU A 330 21.36 18.94 -5.21
C GLU A 330 20.61 19.96 -4.35
N THR A 331 20.04 21.01 -4.96
CA THR A 331 19.22 22.01 -4.25
C THR A 331 17.97 21.39 -3.64
N VAL A 332 17.30 20.46 -4.33
CA VAL A 332 16.16 19.71 -3.78
C VAL A 332 16.58 18.89 -2.57
N LEU A 333 17.73 18.19 -2.65
CA LEU A 333 18.24 17.36 -1.56
C LEU A 333 18.70 18.21 -0.36
N GLU A 334 19.34 19.33 -0.61
CA GLU A 334 19.78 20.27 0.43
C GLU A 334 18.60 20.90 1.16
N LYS A 335 17.54 21.28 0.43
CA LYS A 335 16.30 21.82 1.02
C LYS A 335 15.62 20.80 1.94
N ALA A 336 15.61 19.52 1.56
CA ALA A 336 15.03 18.46 2.38
C ALA A 336 15.81 18.26 3.69
N LEU A 337 17.15 18.23 3.61
CA LEU A 337 18.02 18.12 4.78
C LEU A 337 17.85 19.32 5.72
N SER A 338 17.85 20.54 5.17
CA SER A 338 17.63 21.78 5.93
C SER A 338 16.28 21.78 6.65
N ALA A 339 15.22 21.32 6.00
CA ALA A 339 13.89 21.24 6.59
C ALA A 339 13.79 20.20 7.72
N ARG A 340 14.49 19.06 7.59
CA ARG A 340 14.56 18.04 8.65
C ARG A 340 15.35 18.56 9.85
N ASN A 341 16.56 19.05 9.65
CA ASN A 341 17.42 19.50 10.74
C ASN A 341 16.79 20.65 11.55
N ARG A 342 16.03 21.56 10.92
CA ARG A 342 15.32 22.63 11.63
C ARG A 342 14.18 22.14 12.51
N ASN A 343 13.40 21.17 12.04
CA ASN A 343 12.26 20.64 12.81
C ASN A 343 12.69 19.76 13.98
N ASP A 344 13.86 19.11 13.87
CA ASP A 344 14.40 18.21 14.88
C ASP A 344 15.25 18.92 15.94
N ALA A 345 15.55 20.22 15.77
CA ALA A 345 16.39 21.02 16.65
C ALA A 345 15.88 21.14 18.11
N GLY A 346 14.69 20.61 18.43
CA GLY A 346 14.14 20.54 19.79
C GLY A 346 13.91 19.12 20.33
N GLY A 347 14.27 18.07 19.59
CA GLY A 347 14.11 16.67 20.05
C GLY A 347 15.40 16.15 20.69
N LEU A 348 15.30 15.62 21.93
CA LEU A 348 16.45 15.10 22.70
C LEU A 348 17.28 13.99 22.00
N GLU A 349 16.81 13.41 20.90
CA GLU A 349 17.36 12.18 20.32
C GLU A 349 17.84 12.27 18.86
N SER A 350 17.65 13.40 18.16
CA SER A 350 17.93 13.47 16.72
C SER A 350 19.18 14.29 16.41
N GLN A 351 20.31 13.63 16.19
CA GLN A 351 21.56 14.30 15.82
C GLN A 351 21.43 15.01 14.46
N PRO A 352 22.06 16.18 14.28
CA PRO A 352 22.09 16.86 12.98
C PRO A 352 22.75 15.97 11.93
N LYS A 353 22.21 16.01 10.71
CA LYS A 353 22.76 15.30 9.56
C LYS A 353 23.42 16.26 8.58
N VAL A 354 24.44 15.78 7.87
CA VAL A 354 25.18 16.47 6.82
C VAL A 354 25.14 15.65 5.52
N MET A 355 25.37 16.31 4.37
CA MET A 355 25.41 15.65 3.07
C MET A 355 26.74 14.93 2.86
N ASN A 356 26.71 13.68 2.43
CA ASN A 356 27.87 12.98 1.87
C ASN A 356 27.99 13.36 0.39
N MET A 357 28.93 14.25 0.05
CA MET A 357 29.01 14.83 -1.29
C MET A 357 29.32 13.81 -2.38
N SER A 358 30.01 12.71 -2.06
CA SER A 358 30.26 11.63 -3.03
C SER A 358 28.95 10.98 -3.48
N VAL A 359 28.10 10.62 -2.52
CA VAL A 359 26.78 10.00 -2.79
C VAL A 359 25.86 11.01 -3.47
N ILE A 360 25.78 12.23 -2.96
CA ILE A 360 24.93 13.30 -3.51
C ILE A 360 25.29 13.63 -4.96
N ASN A 361 26.58 13.78 -5.29
CA ASN A 361 27.02 14.08 -6.65
C ASN A 361 26.65 12.95 -7.62
N ASN A 362 26.84 11.70 -7.22
CA ASN A 362 26.48 10.54 -8.05
C ASN A 362 24.96 10.45 -8.27
N ASP A 363 24.17 10.64 -7.22
CA ASP A 363 22.71 10.51 -7.30
C ASP A 363 22.08 11.65 -8.09
N THR A 364 22.55 12.89 -7.89
CA THR A 364 22.05 14.06 -8.63
C THR A 364 22.43 14.01 -10.11
N ALA A 365 23.63 13.50 -10.44
CA ALA A 365 24.04 13.22 -11.82
C ALA A 365 23.13 12.17 -12.47
N TYR A 366 22.81 11.09 -11.75
CA TYR A 366 21.88 10.07 -12.21
C TYR A 366 20.47 10.62 -12.45
N MET A 367 19.93 11.42 -11.51
CA MET A 367 18.61 12.04 -11.63
C MET A 367 18.51 12.99 -12.83
N ALA A 368 19.56 13.78 -13.09
CA ALA A 368 19.62 14.71 -14.22
C ALA A 368 19.54 14.01 -15.59
N GLN A 369 19.94 12.73 -15.65
CA GLN A 369 19.85 11.90 -16.86
C GLN A 369 18.46 11.27 -17.07
N GLN A 370 17.58 11.31 -16.07
CA GLN A 370 16.27 10.67 -16.16
C GLN A 370 15.26 11.55 -16.91
N ALA A 371 14.59 10.98 -17.91
CA ALA A 371 13.48 11.62 -18.59
C ALA A 371 12.20 11.55 -17.72
N LEU A 372 11.97 12.57 -16.89
CA LEU A 372 10.75 12.69 -16.10
C LEU A 372 9.60 13.30 -16.89
N SER A 373 8.43 12.66 -16.83
CA SER A 373 7.19 13.21 -17.41
C SER A 373 6.84 14.55 -16.75
N ARG A 374 6.40 15.52 -17.57
CA ARG A 374 5.83 16.80 -17.09
C ARG A 374 4.33 16.71 -16.82
N ASP A 375 3.66 15.64 -17.24
CA ASP A 375 2.23 15.47 -17.02
C ASP A 375 2.01 14.86 -15.63
N LEU A 376 1.63 15.71 -14.69
CA LEU A 376 1.37 15.38 -13.30
C LEU A 376 -0.08 14.95 -13.10
N VAL A 377 -0.31 14.01 -12.18
CA VAL A 377 -1.64 13.50 -11.87
C VAL A 377 -1.90 13.51 -10.36
N VAL A 378 -3.06 14.03 -9.95
CA VAL A 378 -3.56 13.84 -8.58
C VAL A 378 -4.19 12.46 -8.48
N HIS A 379 -3.63 11.62 -7.62
CA HIS A 379 -4.09 10.25 -7.43
C HIS A 379 -5.51 10.17 -6.86
N CYS A 380 -6.20 9.07 -7.17
CA CYS A 380 -7.62 8.88 -6.92
C CYS A 380 -8.08 9.08 -5.48
N GLU A 381 -7.33 8.62 -4.48
CA GLU A 381 -7.69 8.77 -3.07
C GLU A 381 -7.69 10.24 -2.60
N THR A 382 -6.73 11.03 -3.09
CA THR A 382 -6.64 12.47 -2.81
C THR A 382 -7.77 13.23 -3.48
N LYS A 383 -8.15 12.85 -4.71
CA LYS A 383 -9.30 13.45 -5.41
C LYS A 383 -10.59 13.29 -4.62
N ILE A 384 -10.83 12.10 -4.08
CA ILE A 384 -12.03 11.82 -3.27
C ILE A 384 -12.04 12.67 -1.99
N LEU A 385 -10.93 12.71 -1.24
CA LEU A 385 -10.85 13.51 -0.02
C LEU A 385 -11.17 14.99 -0.31
N LEU A 386 -10.55 15.56 -1.34
CA LEU A 386 -10.76 16.96 -1.71
C LEU A 386 -12.18 17.25 -2.16
N HIS A 387 -12.78 16.35 -2.95
CA HIS A 387 -14.17 16.49 -3.36
C HIS A 387 -15.13 16.47 -2.16
N ILE A 388 -14.93 15.54 -1.22
CA ILE A 388 -15.72 15.48 0.01
C ILE A 388 -15.57 16.79 0.78
N ALA A 389 -14.34 17.22 1.06
CA ALA A 389 -14.06 18.43 1.82
C ALA A 389 -14.67 19.69 1.16
N GLN A 390 -14.56 19.80 -0.17
CA GLN A 390 -15.16 20.88 -0.94
C GLN A 390 -16.68 20.87 -0.82
N SER A 391 -17.32 19.71 -1.04
CA SER A 391 -18.79 19.59 -0.96
C SER A 391 -19.34 19.93 0.42
N GLU A 392 -18.63 19.56 1.49
CA GLU A 392 -19.03 19.87 2.86
C GLU A 392 -18.77 21.31 3.26
N ARG A 393 -17.78 21.97 2.64
CA ARG A 393 -17.54 23.40 2.81
C ARG A 393 -18.59 24.23 2.08
N GLU A 394 -18.92 23.86 0.85
CA GLU A 394 -19.93 24.54 0.04
C GLU A 394 -21.33 24.37 0.62
N ASN A 395 -21.61 23.22 1.23
CA ASN A 395 -22.85 22.97 1.94
C ASN A 395 -22.58 22.42 3.36
N PRO A 396 -22.45 23.29 4.37
CA PRO A 396 -22.24 22.86 5.76
C PRO A 396 -23.39 22.03 6.36
N ARG A 397 -24.58 22.05 5.75
CA ARG A 397 -25.74 21.24 6.18
C ARG A 397 -25.68 19.81 5.64
N LEU A 398 -24.73 19.52 4.74
CA LEU A 398 -24.56 18.21 4.15
C LEU A 398 -24.12 17.21 5.22
N THR A 399 -24.75 16.04 5.24
CA THR A 399 -24.34 14.95 6.12
C THR A 399 -22.87 14.60 5.87
N LYS A 400 -22.09 14.45 6.94
CA LYS A 400 -20.66 14.16 6.82
C LYS A 400 -20.41 12.82 6.12
N ALA A 401 -19.45 12.81 5.20
CA ALA A 401 -19.05 11.58 4.54
C ALA A 401 -18.32 10.66 5.53
N TYR A 402 -18.32 9.36 5.22
CA TYR A 402 -17.55 8.40 6.00
C TYR A 402 -16.06 8.69 5.83
N SER A 403 -15.31 8.86 6.92
CA SER A 403 -13.91 9.32 6.86
C SER A 403 -12.90 8.22 6.46
N TYR A 404 -13.34 7.25 5.66
CA TYR A 404 -12.49 6.21 5.08
C TYR A 404 -12.65 6.16 3.57
N VAL A 405 -11.52 6.19 2.86
CA VAL A 405 -11.43 6.03 1.41
C VAL A 405 -10.88 4.64 1.11
N GLY A 406 -11.71 3.78 0.51
CA GLY A 406 -11.31 2.45 0.09
C GLY A 406 -10.49 2.49 -1.18
N VAL A 407 -9.41 1.72 -1.23
CA VAL A 407 -8.41 1.80 -2.31
C VAL A 407 -8.07 0.43 -2.89
N SER A 408 -8.01 0.35 -4.22
CA SER A 408 -7.77 -0.92 -4.94
C SER A 408 -6.34 -1.45 -4.74
N LYS A 409 -5.40 -0.56 -4.41
CA LYS A 409 -4.01 -0.82 -4.02
C LYS A 409 -3.72 -0.02 -2.74
N LEU A 410 -2.61 -0.31 -2.04
CA LEU A 410 -2.18 0.58 -0.96
C LEU A 410 -1.77 1.93 -1.56
N SER A 411 -1.93 3.01 -0.80
CA SER A 411 -1.56 4.34 -1.23
C SER A 411 -0.05 4.46 -1.44
N CYS A 412 0.35 5.36 -2.34
CA CYS A 412 1.76 5.74 -2.44
C CYS A 412 2.16 6.66 -1.29
N GLN A 413 3.47 6.85 -1.12
CA GLN A 413 4.02 7.73 -0.09
C GLN A 413 3.47 9.15 -0.20
N GLY A 414 3.38 9.71 -1.41
CA GLY A 414 2.80 11.04 -1.65
C GLY A 414 1.36 11.15 -1.14
N CYS A 415 0.50 10.19 -1.48
CA CYS A 415 -0.90 10.20 -1.03
C CYS A 415 -1.02 10.01 0.49
N HIS A 416 -0.21 9.11 1.06
CA HIS A 416 -0.23 8.85 2.48
C HIS A 416 0.24 10.07 3.30
N CYS A 417 1.35 10.70 2.90
CA CYS A 417 1.83 11.93 3.53
C CYS A 417 0.85 13.09 3.35
N PHE A 418 0.15 13.17 2.20
CA PHE A 418 -0.92 14.13 1.99
C PHE A 418 -2.05 13.94 2.99
N PHE A 419 -2.56 12.71 3.19
CA PHE A 419 -3.62 12.44 4.17
C PHE A 419 -3.18 12.83 5.60
N LEU A 420 -1.93 12.53 5.98
CA LEU A 420 -1.40 12.91 7.29
C LEU A 420 -1.32 14.44 7.47
N ALA A 421 -0.79 15.15 6.47
CA ALA A 421 -0.70 16.60 6.49
C ALA A 421 -2.09 17.26 6.51
N TYR A 422 -2.99 16.78 5.65
CA TYR A 422 -4.35 17.29 5.56
C TYR A 422 -5.08 17.12 6.89
N ASN A 423 -5.02 15.93 7.50
CA ASN A 423 -5.66 15.67 8.79
C ASN A 423 -5.13 16.62 9.89
N ARG A 424 -3.81 16.86 9.94
CA ARG A 424 -3.19 17.78 10.91
C ARG A 424 -3.61 19.22 10.71
N ILE A 425 -3.57 19.71 9.47
CA ILE A 425 -3.87 21.10 9.15
C ILE A 425 -5.37 21.36 9.33
N HIS A 426 -6.24 20.46 8.87
CA HIS A 426 -7.69 20.67 8.85
C HIS A 426 -8.43 20.11 10.06
N ASP A 427 -7.72 19.55 11.05
CA ASP A 427 -8.30 18.85 12.20
C ASP A 427 -9.34 17.79 11.78
N THR A 428 -8.94 16.95 10.82
CA THR A 428 -9.77 15.87 10.25
C THR A 428 -9.16 14.50 10.49
N ARG A 429 -9.92 13.45 10.17
CA ARG A 429 -9.52 12.05 10.40
C ARG A 429 -9.85 11.15 9.21
N TYR A 430 -9.33 11.51 8.04
CA TYR A 430 -9.45 10.69 6.85
C TYR A 430 -8.43 9.56 6.83
N TYR A 431 -8.87 8.38 6.41
CA TYR A 431 -8.06 7.17 6.38
C TYR A 431 -8.11 6.48 5.02
N THR A 432 -7.02 5.80 4.67
CA THR A 432 -6.99 4.73 3.66
C THR A 432 -6.52 3.43 4.32
N ARG A 433 -6.50 2.33 3.55
CA ARG A 433 -6.01 1.02 4.04
C ARG A 433 -4.55 1.04 4.52
N GLY A 434 -3.77 2.01 4.06
CA GLY A 434 -2.36 2.18 4.39
C GLY A 434 -1.51 2.51 3.17
N THR A 435 -0.20 2.48 3.34
CA THR A 435 0.80 2.82 2.33
C THR A 435 1.66 1.61 1.97
N HIS A 436 2.11 1.53 0.71
CA HIS A 436 3.19 0.61 0.34
C HIS A 436 4.58 1.25 0.45
N GLY A 437 4.68 2.45 1.03
CA GLY A 437 5.93 3.16 1.34
C GLY A 437 6.63 3.81 0.14
N LYS A 438 6.43 3.28 -1.06
CA LYS A 438 7.06 3.79 -2.29
C LYS A 438 6.54 5.15 -2.73
N SER A 439 7.46 5.98 -3.22
CA SER A 439 7.14 7.20 -3.95
C SER A 439 6.79 6.88 -5.41
N TYR A 440 5.92 7.70 -6.01
CA TYR A 440 5.46 7.50 -7.38
C TYR A 440 5.60 8.81 -8.15
N TRP A 441 6.12 8.72 -9.37
CA TRP A 441 6.10 9.79 -10.36
C TRP A 441 5.35 9.30 -11.62
N PRO A 442 4.51 10.12 -12.26
CA PRO A 442 4.23 11.53 -11.95
C PRO A 442 3.10 11.70 -10.92
N TRP A 443 3.41 12.30 -9.77
CA TRP A 443 2.44 12.61 -8.71
C TRP A 443 2.32 14.12 -8.53
N GLN A 444 1.09 14.60 -8.40
CA GLN A 444 0.79 16.02 -8.25
C GLN A 444 0.31 16.35 -6.83
N PHE A 445 0.91 17.37 -6.23
CA PHE A 445 0.31 18.06 -5.09
C PHE A 445 -0.90 18.90 -5.56
N PRO A 446 -2.11 18.68 -5.03
CA PRO A 446 -3.29 19.47 -5.41
C PRO A 446 -3.20 20.89 -4.85
N GLN A 447 -3.63 21.92 -5.58
CA GLN A 447 -3.47 23.33 -5.12
C GLN A 447 -4.79 24.03 -4.81
N ASN A 448 -5.90 23.55 -5.38
CA ASN A 448 -7.20 24.25 -5.36
C ASN A 448 -8.06 23.88 -4.14
N PHE A 449 -7.54 24.05 -2.93
CA PHE A 449 -8.31 23.86 -1.69
C PHE A 449 -7.84 24.80 -0.57
N SER A 450 -8.68 24.98 0.46
CA SER A 450 -8.36 25.84 1.60
C SER A 450 -7.08 25.39 2.29
N ARG A 451 -6.22 26.34 2.70
CA ARG A 451 -4.96 26.06 3.43
C ARG A 451 -4.07 25.05 2.69
N SER A 452 -4.09 25.07 1.35
CA SER A 452 -3.26 24.20 0.52
C SER A 452 -1.77 24.43 0.76
N GLN A 453 -1.36 25.70 0.93
CA GLN A 453 0.03 26.06 1.25
C GLN A 453 0.50 25.46 2.57
N GLU A 454 -0.26 25.65 3.66
CA GLU A 454 0.06 25.07 4.97
C GLU A 454 0.11 23.54 4.91
N THR A 455 -0.78 22.94 4.12
CA THR A 455 -0.79 21.50 3.88
C THR A 455 0.46 21.05 3.11
N ALA A 456 0.92 21.83 2.13
CA ALA A 456 2.15 21.56 1.38
C ALA A 456 3.38 21.62 2.28
N VAL A 457 3.49 22.67 3.11
CA VAL A 457 4.57 22.83 4.09
C VAL A 457 4.60 21.65 5.05
N CYS A 458 3.45 21.33 5.68
CA CYS A 458 3.35 20.20 6.59
C CYS A 458 3.71 18.87 5.91
N MET A 459 3.21 18.64 4.70
CA MET A 459 3.52 17.44 3.91
C MET A 459 5.00 17.34 3.60
N TYR A 460 5.64 18.43 3.14
CA TYR A 460 7.06 18.47 2.83
C TYR A 460 7.90 18.03 4.02
N HIS A 461 7.61 18.56 5.22
CA HIS A 461 8.31 18.18 6.44
C HIS A 461 8.12 16.70 6.80
N ILE A 462 6.92 16.13 6.60
CA ILE A 462 6.68 14.70 6.80
C ILE A 462 7.51 13.87 5.83
N VAL A 463 7.54 14.24 4.54
CA VAL A 463 8.32 13.53 3.51
C VAL A 463 9.82 13.64 3.79
N ALA A 464 10.32 14.85 4.01
CA ALA A 464 11.73 15.14 4.28
C ALA A 464 12.22 14.36 5.50
N ARG A 465 11.51 14.42 6.63
CA ARG A 465 11.90 13.67 7.84
C ARG A 465 12.02 12.17 7.56
N ARG A 466 10.98 11.57 6.99
CA ARG A 466 10.97 10.12 6.70
C ARG A 466 12.09 9.69 5.78
N TRP A 467 12.39 10.48 4.76
CA TRP A 467 13.38 10.11 3.75
C TRP A 467 14.81 10.39 4.21
N VAL A 468 15.07 11.57 4.77
CA VAL A 468 16.41 12.01 5.24
C VAL A 468 17.00 11.05 6.27
N ASP A 469 16.17 10.48 7.13
CA ASP A 469 16.64 9.54 8.14
C ASP A 469 17.13 8.21 7.53
N SER A 470 16.60 7.83 6.36
CA SER A 470 16.87 6.55 5.68
C SER A 470 17.79 6.63 4.45
N TYR A 471 18.09 7.83 3.94
CA TYR A 471 18.85 8.00 2.71
C TYR A 471 20.35 8.08 2.97
N ASP A 472 21.12 7.23 2.29
CA ASP A 472 22.58 7.09 2.46
C ASP A 472 23.37 8.35 2.10
N GLY A 473 22.79 9.27 1.34
CA GLY A 473 23.38 10.58 1.05
C GLY A 473 23.43 11.52 2.26
N TYR A 474 22.79 11.17 3.38
CA TYR A 474 22.85 11.94 4.62
C TYR A 474 23.46 11.14 5.77
N VAL A 475 24.58 11.62 6.27
CA VAL A 475 25.31 11.02 7.39
C VAL A 475 25.17 11.89 8.64
N THR A 476 25.29 11.28 9.82
CA THR A 476 25.29 12.02 11.08
C THR A 476 26.53 12.89 11.17
N GLU A 477 26.36 14.14 11.60
CA GLU A 477 27.49 15.05 11.83
C GLU A 477 28.38 14.48 12.94
N LYS A 478 29.65 14.19 12.62
CA LYS A 478 30.61 13.77 13.65
C LYS A 478 30.84 14.97 14.56
N VAL A 479 30.30 14.92 15.78
CA VAL A 479 30.69 15.85 16.83
C VAL A 479 32.16 15.58 17.14
N HIS A 480 33.04 16.51 16.76
CA HIS A 480 34.42 16.50 17.23
C HIS A 480 34.37 16.71 18.75
N PHE A 481 34.48 15.63 19.51
CA PHE A 481 34.86 15.73 20.91
C PHE A 481 36.29 16.27 20.91
N GLY A 482 36.50 17.46 21.50
CA GLY A 482 37.84 18.00 21.68
C GLY A 482 38.73 17.02 22.46
N PRO A 483 40.07 17.15 22.37
CA PRO A 483 40.96 16.33 23.18
C PRO A 483 40.69 16.61 24.66
N ASP A 484 40.05 15.65 25.32
CA ASP A 484 39.76 15.76 26.75
C ASP A 484 41.08 15.72 27.52
N SER A 485 41.28 16.71 28.39
CA SER A 485 42.44 16.79 29.24
C SER A 485 42.48 15.62 30.22
N THR A 486 43.67 15.04 30.36
CA THR A 486 43.99 13.94 31.25
C THR A 486 43.57 14.25 32.69
N ALA A 487 42.59 13.52 33.21
CA ALA A 487 42.38 13.37 34.65
C ALA A 487 41.99 11.91 34.93
N ALA A 488 42.94 11.16 35.47
CA ALA A 488 42.70 9.83 35.98
C ALA A 488 42.11 9.90 37.39
N SER A 489 40.98 9.23 37.61
CA SER A 489 40.80 8.40 38.81
C SER A 489 39.65 7.41 38.60
N GLN A 490 39.93 6.16 38.98
CA GLN A 490 39.05 5.01 38.94
C GLN A 490 37.86 5.17 39.91
N THR A 491 36.68 4.76 39.48
CA THR A 491 35.87 3.72 40.16
C THR A 491 34.66 3.34 39.29
N SER A 492 34.58 2.05 38.97
CA SER A 492 33.56 1.44 38.11
C SER A 492 32.18 1.44 38.74
N GLN A 493 31.16 1.88 37.98
CA GLN A 493 29.87 1.18 37.82
C GLN A 493 28.94 1.91 36.84
N THR A 494 28.73 1.31 35.66
CA THR A 494 27.58 1.44 34.73
C THR A 494 27.70 0.23 33.79
N VAL A 495 26.78 -0.72 33.76
CA VAL A 495 25.47 -0.72 33.07
C VAL A 495 25.55 -0.06 31.69
N THR A 496 25.71 -0.91 30.67
CA THR A 496 25.42 -0.60 29.27
C THR A 496 24.49 -1.67 28.70
N TRP A 497 23.45 -1.18 28.03
CA TRP A 497 22.68 -1.93 27.05
C TRP A 497 23.32 -1.66 25.69
N GLU A 498 23.78 -2.71 25.02
CA GLU A 498 24.16 -2.67 23.61
C GLU A 498 23.56 -3.86 22.86
N LYS A 499 23.07 -3.58 21.66
CA LYS A 499 22.39 -4.50 20.76
C LYS A 499 23.38 -5.46 20.11
N ASP A 500 22.93 -6.71 20.02
CA ASP A 500 23.55 -7.86 19.40
C ASP A 500 23.97 -7.67 17.93
N LYS A 501 25.28 -7.82 17.70
CA LYS A 501 25.84 -8.29 16.43
C LYS A 501 27.16 -9.03 16.69
N ARG A 502 27.09 -10.29 17.18
CA ARG A 502 28.14 -11.33 17.05
C ARG A 502 27.64 -12.69 17.56
N ILE A 503 26.93 -13.41 16.70
CA ILE A 503 26.83 -14.88 16.78
C ILE A 503 27.45 -15.41 15.49
N HIS A 504 28.76 -15.57 15.48
CA HIS A 504 29.42 -16.35 14.43
C HIS A 504 30.61 -17.14 14.97
N ASP A 505 31.37 -16.59 15.94
CA ASP A 505 32.60 -17.27 16.38
C ASP A 505 32.43 -18.21 17.59
N LYS A 506 31.23 -18.27 18.21
CA LYS A 506 30.89 -19.27 19.25
C LYS A 506 30.19 -20.53 18.70
N VAL A 507 29.86 -20.55 17.41
CA VAL A 507 29.18 -21.69 16.76
C VAL A 507 30.20 -22.72 16.23
N GLU A 508 31.37 -22.28 15.78
CA GLU A 508 32.44 -23.16 15.28
C GLU A 508 33.08 -24.04 16.38
N GLU A 509 33.18 -23.55 17.62
CA GLU A 509 33.73 -24.33 18.74
C GLU A 509 32.73 -25.37 19.31
N LEU A 510 31.43 -25.13 19.12
CA LEU A 510 30.35 -26.06 19.45
C LEU A 510 30.19 -27.15 18.37
N ILE A 511 30.39 -26.81 17.09
CA ILE A 511 30.39 -27.77 15.97
C ILE A 511 31.58 -28.74 16.05
N ARG A 512 32.75 -28.28 16.54
CA ARG A 512 33.93 -29.14 16.73
C ARG A 512 33.81 -30.14 17.89
N LYS A 513 33.00 -29.84 18.91
CA LYS A 513 32.73 -30.74 20.04
C LYS A 513 31.65 -31.79 19.77
N VAL A 514 30.75 -31.53 18.82
CA VAL A 514 29.69 -32.48 18.44
C VAL A 514 30.16 -33.48 17.38
N ASN A 515 31.13 -33.14 16.53
CA ASN A 515 31.63 -34.05 15.47
C ASN A 515 32.78 -35.00 15.90
N ASN A 516 33.09 -35.13 17.19
CA ASN A 516 34.16 -36.02 17.69
C ASN A 516 33.72 -36.93 18.86
N LEU A 517 32.42 -37.18 19.02
CA LEU A 517 31.91 -38.25 19.87
C LEU A 517 30.84 -39.02 19.08
N GLU A 518 31.28 -40.12 18.46
CA GLU A 518 30.55 -41.31 17.97
C GLU A 518 29.38 -41.14 16.98
#